data_AF-A0A3A4VYP6-F1
#
_entry.id   AF-A0A3A4VYP6-F1
#
_cell.length_a   1.000
_cell.length_b   1.000
_cell.length_c   1.000
_cell.angle_alpha   90.00
_cell.angle_beta   90.00
_cell.angle_gamma   90.00
#
_symmetry.space_group_name_H-M   'P 1'
#
loop_
_entity.id
_entity.type
_entity.pdbx_description
1 polymer ?
#
loop_
_entity_poly.entity_id
_entity_poly.type
_entity_poly.pdbx_seq_one_letter_code
_entity_poly.pdbx_strand_id
1 'polypeptide(L)'
;MLFEGGEMLRIVRFMLFLIILAASLGLALINAGVVQIDYYFGHWDVPLSLTLVIAAAAGVLFGVGSCLGSIFRLKREVSRLRKAVKLLETEIMNLRSIPVKDSQ
;
A
#
# COMPACT_ATOMS: atom_id res chain seq x y z
N MET A 1 10.81 -2.11 -24.85
CA MET A 1 11.49 -2.82 -23.75
C MET A 1 11.35 -2.06 -22.41
N LEU A 2 10.17 -1.49 -22.15
CA LEU A 2 9.85 -0.82 -20.89
C LEU A 2 8.52 -1.40 -20.41
N PHE A 3 8.57 -2.58 -19.80
CA PHE A 3 7.43 -3.04 -19.02
C PHE A 3 7.31 -2.12 -17.82
N GLU A 4 6.31 -1.26 -17.89
CA GLU A 4 5.57 -0.63 -16.81
C GLU A 4 6.01 -1.11 -15.42
N GLY A 5 6.84 -0.33 -14.73
CA GLY A 5 7.32 -0.66 -13.38
C GLY A 5 6.20 -0.91 -12.37
N GLY A 6 4.98 -0.43 -12.66
CA GLY A 6 3.77 -0.74 -11.89
C GLY A 6 3.29 -2.18 -12.04
N GLU A 7 3.32 -2.78 -13.24
CA GLU A 7 2.90 -4.17 -13.46
C GLU A 7 3.92 -5.14 -12.88
N MET A 8 5.22 -4.87 -13.06
CA MET A 8 6.31 -5.63 -12.45
C MET A 8 6.18 -5.68 -10.92
N LEU A 9 5.92 -4.54 -10.27
CA LEU A 9 5.76 -4.46 -8.82
C LEU A 9 4.51 -5.20 -8.32
N ARG A 10 3.41 -5.17 -9.08
CA ARG A 10 2.20 -5.95 -8.75
C ARG A 10 2.48 -7.44 -8.79
N ILE A 11 3.17 -7.92 -9.83
CA ILE A 11 3.55 -9.33 -9.98
C ILE A 11 4.49 -9.74 -8.85
N VAL A 12 5.51 -8.94 -8.54
CA VAL A 12 6.45 -9.20 -7.44
C VAL A 12 5.71 -9.27 -6.10
N ARG A 13 4.80 -8.35 -5.83
CA ARG A 13 4.03 -8.33 -4.57
C ARG A 13 3.07 -9.53 -4.47
N PHE A 14 2.47 -9.96 -5.57
CA PHE A 14 1.63 -11.14 -5.63
C PHE A 14 2.43 -12.44 -5.43
N MET A 15 3.59 -12.55 -6.08
CA MET A 15 4.55 -13.65 -5.85
C MET A 15 4.98 -13.71 -4.39
N LEU A 16 5.35 -12.58 -3.80
CA LEU A 16 5.79 -12.51 -2.40
C LEU A 16 4.66 -12.90 -1.44
N PHE A 17 3.42 -12.48 -1.71
CA PHE A 17 2.24 -12.91 -0.96
C PHE A 17 2.04 -14.44 -1.05
N LEU A 18 2.12 -15.03 -2.25
CA LEU A 18 2.00 -16.47 -2.43
C LEU A 18 3.09 -17.26 -1.69
N ILE A 19 4.34 -16.75 -1.70
CA ILE A 19 5.45 -17.36 -0.97
C ILE A 19 5.19 -17.33 0.52
N ILE A 20 4.77 -16.19 1.08
CA ILE A 20 4.44 -16.07 2.51
C ILE A 20 3.29 -17.01 2.86
N LEU A 21 2.24 -17.04 2.06
CA LEU A 21 1.09 -17.91 2.28
C LEU A 21 1.49 -19.40 2.28
N ALA A 22 2.27 -19.82 1.28
CA ALA A 22 2.75 -21.20 1.17
C ALA A 22 3.67 -21.57 2.35
N ALA A 23 4.57 -20.66 2.77
CA ALA A 23 5.45 -20.86 3.91
C ALA A 23 4.65 -20.97 5.23
N SER A 24 3.69 -20.08 5.45
CA SER A 24 2.82 -20.12 6.63
C SER A 24 1.98 -21.39 6.67
N LEU A 25 1.43 -21.82 5.53
CA LEU A 25 0.63 -23.04 5.44
C LEU A 25 1.50 -24.29 5.64
N GLY A 26 2.69 -24.33 5.03
CA GLY A 26 3.66 -25.43 5.22
C GLY A 26 4.09 -25.56 6.67
N LEU A 27 4.37 -24.45 7.34
CA LEU A 27 4.69 -24.43 8.77
C LEU A 27 3.52 -24.92 9.63
N ALA A 28 2.29 -24.50 9.32
CA ALA A 28 1.08 -24.92 10.03
C ALA A 28 0.79 -26.43 9.90
N LEU A 29 1.02 -26.99 8.71
CA LEU A 29 0.81 -28.42 8.45
C LEU A 29 1.90 -29.29 9.09
N ILE A 30 3.16 -28.89 8.99
CA ILE A 30 4.29 -29.65 9.55
C ILE A 30 4.30 -29.58 11.08
N ASN A 31 3.86 -28.46 11.66
CA ASN A 31 3.88 -28.22 13.10
C ASN A 31 2.46 -28.19 13.67
N ALA A 32 1.69 -29.25 13.47
CA ALA A 32 0.32 -29.41 13.99
C ALA A 32 0.24 -29.65 15.52
N GLY A 33 1.21 -29.14 16.28
CA GLY A 33 1.28 -29.24 17.73
C GLY A 33 0.45 -28.16 18.43
N VAL A 34 0.11 -28.41 19.69
CA VAL A 34 -0.41 -27.37 20.59
C VAL A 34 0.78 -26.58 21.11
N VAL A 35 0.69 -25.25 21.06
CA VAL A 35 1.70 -24.33 21.59
C VAL A 35 1.10 -23.50 22.70
N GLN A 36 1.84 -23.40 23.79
CA GLN A 36 1.52 -22.51 24.90
C GLN A 36 1.92 -21.07 24.54
N ILE A 37 0.98 -20.15 24.63
CA ILE A 37 1.23 -18.71 24.53
C ILE A 37 1.15 -18.14 25.94
N ASP A 38 2.30 -17.77 26.48
CA ASP A 38 2.41 -17.03 27.73
C ASP A 38 2.20 -15.53 27.48
N TYR A 39 1.28 -14.93 28.21
CA TYR A 39 1.00 -13.50 28.21
C TYR A 39 1.09 -12.96 29.65
N TYR A 40 1.05 -11.63 29.79
CA TYR A 40 1.33 -10.95 31.07
C TYR A 40 0.53 -11.45 32.28
N PHE A 41 -0.64 -12.07 32.07
CA PHE A 41 -1.54 -12.52 33.15
C PHE A 41 -1.92 -14.01 33.07
N GLY A 42 -1.21 -14.83 32.29
CA GLY A 42 -1.52 -16.26 32.18
C GLY A 42 -0.95 -16.89 30.91
N HIS A 43 -1.45 -18.09 30.61
CA HIS A 43 -1.07 -18.83 29.42
C HIS A 43 -2.27 -19.49 28.77
N TRP A 44 -2.27 -19.60 27.44
CA TRP A 44 -3.27 -20.37 26.70
C TRP A 44 -2.59 -21.36 25.77
N ASP A 45 -3.10 -22.58 25.80
CA ASP A 45 -2.73 -23.63 24.87
C ASP A 45 -3.59 -23.50 23.62
N VAL A 46 -2.96 -23.12 22.52
CA VAL A 46 -3.62 -22.97 21.22
C VAL A 46 -2.91 -23.79 20.15
N PRO A 47 -3.64 -24.36 19.18
CA PRO A 47 -3.01 -25.03 18.05
C PRO A 47 -2.08 -24.07 17.31
N LEU A 48 -0.84 -24.49 17.07
CA LEU A 48 0.16 -23.66 16.40
C LEU A 48 -0.30 -23.23 14.99
N SER A 49 -1.07 -24.07 14.32
CA SER A 49 -1.70 -23.76 13.03
C SER A 49 -2.61 -22.52 13.11
N LEU A 50 -3.41 -22.38 14.17
CA LEU A 50 -4.28 -21.22 14.37
C LEU A 50 -3.47 -19.95 14.60
N THR A 51 -2.44 -20.03 15.44
CA THR A 51 -1.54 -18.91 15.74
C THR A 51 -0.85 -18.40 14.47
N LEU A 52 -0.36 -19.31 13.62
CA LEU A 52 0.27 -18.97 12.35
C LEU A 52 -0.71 -18.33 11.36
N VAL A 53 -1.94 -18.85 11.27
CA VAL A 53 -2.99 -18.26 10.42
C VAL A 53 -3.33 -16.83 10.87
N ILE A 54 -3.48 -16.59 12.17
CA ILE A 54 -3.75 -15.26 12.72
C ILE A 54 -2.58 -14.32 12.44
N ALA A 55 -1.34 -14.76 12.66
CA ALA A 55 -0.15 -13.95 12.39
C ALA A 55 -0.05 -13.60 10.88
N ALA A 56 -0.32 -14.55 10.00
CA ALA A 56 -0.36 -14.32 8.56
C ALA A 56 -1.47 -13.32 8.18
N ALA A 57 -2.69 -13.50 8.73
CA ALA A 57 -3.81 -12.59 8.49
C ALA A 57 -3.49 -11.16 8.97
N ALA A 58 -2.87 -11.01 10.15
CA ALA A 58 -2.40 -9.73 10.65
C ALA A 58 -1.37 -9.09 9.69
N GLY A 59 -0.40 -9.86 9.21
CA GLY A 59 0.57 -9.40 8.22
C GLY A 59 -0.08 -8.88 6.93
N VAL A 60 -1.11 -9.58 6.42
CA VAL A 60 -1.90 -9.14 5.26
C VAL A 60 -2.62 -7.83 5.54
N LEU A 61 -3.28 -7.72 6.69
CA LEU A 61 -3.98 -6.49 7.09
C LEU A 61 -3.03 -5.29 7.16
N PHE A 62 -1.85 -5.46 7.76
CA PHE A 62 -0.82 -4.42 7.79
C PHE A 62 -0.30 -4.08 6.38
N GLY A 63 -0.05 -5.08 5.54
CA GLY A 63 0.39 -4.88 4.16
C GLY A 63 -0.64 -4.10 3.33
N VAL A 64 -1.91 -4.47 3.44
CA VAL A 64 -3.03 -3.77 2.80
C VAL A 64 -3.13 -2.34 3.34
N GLY A 65 -3.12 -2.16 4.66
CA GLY A 65 -3.15 -0.83 5.29
C GLY A 65 -2.04 0.10 4.81
N SER A 66 -0.81 -0.41 4.70
CA SER A 66 0.34 0.35 4.17
C SER A 66 0.13 0.77 2.70
N CYS A 67 -0.43 -0.11 1.88
CA CYS A 67 -0.77 0.21 0.49
C CYS A 67 -1.85 1.29 0.41
N LEU A 68 -2.91 1.20 1.22
CA LEU A 68 -3.97 2.21 1.25
C LEU A 68 -3.42 3.59 1.62
N GLY A 69 -2.52 3.67 2.61
CA GLY A 69 -1.86 4.92 2.98
C GLY A 69 -1.10 5.56 1.80
N SER A 70 -0.34 4.74 1.06
CA SER A 70 0.38 5.19 -0.14
C SER A 70 -0.56 5.67 -1.24
N ILE A 71 -1.65 4.94 -1.52
CA ILE A 71 -2.65 5.32 -2.52
C ILE A 71 -3.31 6.65 -2.17
N PHE A 72 -3.64 6.85 -0.89
CA PHE A 72 -4.29 8.08 -0.44
C PHE A 72 -3.36 9.30 -0.58
N ARG A 73 -2.07 9.14 -0.24
CA ARG A 73 -1.04 10.15 -0.48
C ARG A 73 -0.92 10.49 -1.96
N LEU A 74 -0.87 9.47 -2.83
CA LEU A 74 -0.76 9.67 -4.27
C LEU A 74 -1.99 10.38 -4.86
N LYS A 75 -3.20 10.02 -4.42
CA LYS A 75 -4.43 10.73 -4.81
C LYS A 75 -4.41 12.21 -4.41
N ARG A 76 -3.92 12.52 -3.21
CA ARG A 76 -3.76 13.90 -2.74
C ARG A 76 -2.76 14.66 -3.59
N GLU A 77 -1.63 14.04 -3.92
CA GLU A 77 -0.61 14.62 -4.79
C GLU A 77 -1.15 14.90 -6.20
N VAL A 78 -1.83 13.94 -6.82
CA VAL A 78 -2.50 14.12 -8.12
C VAL A 78 -3.51 15.28 -8.08
N SER A 79 -4.33 15.37 -7.02
CA SER A 79 -5.28 16.48 -6.89
C SER A 79 -4.58 17.83 -6.74
N ARG A 80 -3.47 17.88 -5.98
CA ARG A 80 -2.67 19.11 -5.80
C ARG A 80 -2.03 19.54 -7.12
N LEU A 81 -1.42 18.62 -7.87
CA LEU A 81 -0.79 18.90 -9.15
C LEU A 81 -1.83 19.39 -10.18
N ARG A 82 -3.01 18.76 -10.27
CA ARG A 82 -4.10 19.20 -11.15
C ARG A 82 -4.56 20.62 -10.85
N LYS A 83 -4.65 21.00 -9.56
CA LYS A 83 -4.99 22.37 -9.16
C LYS A 83 -3.90 23.36 -9.56
N ALA A 84 -2.62 23.00 -9.37
CA ALA A 84 -1.50 23.86 -9.76
C ALA A 84 -1.47 24.13 -11.28
N VAL A 85 -1.68 23.10 -12.11
CA VAL A 85 -1.78 23.25 -13.56
C VAL A 85 -2.90 24.22 -13.95
N LYS A 86 -4.10 24.06 -13.37
CA LYS A 86 -5.23 24.95 -13.66
C LYS A 86 -4.98 26.42 -13.28
N LEU A 87 -4.28 26.66 -12.16
CA LEU A 87 -3.91 28.01 -11.75
C LEU A 87 -2.92 28.65 -12.73
N LEU A 88 -1.87 27.91 -13.11
CA LEU A 88 -0.89 28.36 -14.10
C LEU A 88 -1.53 28.68 -15.46
N GLU A 89 -2.47 27.85 -15.93
CA GLU A 89 -3.22 28.11 -17.17
C GLU A 89 -4.05 29.41 -17.07
N THR A 90 -4.63 29.68 -15.89
CA THR A 90 -5.41 30.90 -15.65
C THR A 90 -4.52 32.15 -15.61
N GLU A 91 -3.33 32.07 -15.01
CA GLU A 91 -2.35 33.17 -15.01
C GLU A 91 -1.86 33.49 -16.42
N ILE A 92 -1.53 32.48 -17.23
CA ILE A 92 -1.13 32.68 -18.63
C ILE A 92 -2.25 33.35 -19.43
N MET A 93 -3.50 32.92 -19.23
CA MET A 93 -4.66 33.51 -19.91
C MET A 93 -4.89 34.96 -19.48
N ASN A 94 -4.79 35.26 -18.19
CA ASN A 94 -4.90 36.63 -17.67
C ASN A 94 -3.80 37.53 -18.25
N LEU A 95 -2.54 37.07 -18.27
CA LEU A 95 -1.41 37.82 -18.83
C LEU A 95 -1.59 38.08 -20.34
N ARG A 96 -2.11 37.11 -21.10
CA ARG A 96 -2.42 37.28 -22.53
C ARG A 96 -3.58 38.23 -22.81
N SER A 97 -4.44 38.46 -21.83
CA SER A 97 -5.59 39.36 -21.95
C SER A 97 -5.29 40.81 -21.59
N ILE A 98 -4.08 41.12 -21.09
CA ILE A 98 -3.66 42.50 -20.81
C ILE A 98 -3.38 43.18 -22.14
N PRO A 99 -4.21 44.14 -22.59
CA PRO A 99 -3.89 44.91 -23.79
C PRO A 99 -2.62 45.71 -23.50
N VAL A 100 -1.68 45.71 -24.45
CA VAL A 100 -0.53 46.62 -24.41
C VAL A 100 -1.12 48.02 -24.34
N LYS A 101 -1.05 48.65 -23.16
CA LYS A 101 -1.29 50.07 -23.04
C LYS A 101 -0.20 50.73 -23.87
N ASP A 102 -0.52 51.07 -25.11
CA ASP A 102 0.18 52.10 -25.85
C ASP A 102 0.07 53.37 -25.02
N SER A 103 1.09 53.60 -24.21
CA SER A 103 1.41 54.88 -23.64
C SER A 103 1.73 55.81 -24.80
N GLN A 104 0.71 56.59 -25.19
CA GLN A 104 0.92 57.84 -25.94
C GLN A 104 1.81 58.80 -25.14
#